data_AF-A0A2I0WKC9-F1
#
_entry.id   AF-A0A2I0WKC9-F1
#
_cell.length_a   1.000
_cell.length_b   1.000
_cell.length_c   1.000
_cell.angle_alpha   90.00
_cell.angle_beta   90.00
_cell.angle_gamma   90.00
#
_symmetry.space_group_name_H-M   'P 1'
#
loop_
_entity.id
_entity.type
_entity.pdbx_description
1 polymer ?
#
loop_
_entity_poly.entity_id
_entity_poly.type
_entity_poly.pdbx_seq_one_letter_code
_entity_poly.pdbx_strand_id
1 'polypeptide(L)'
;MELCSEEAVRLVWEGAIPLQIHLHESEVTTLPPPPPVLILGPRIGYLPLLVTVIKPHFNDTLPPGVDSVWFDYKGLPLKWYIPTGVLFDLLCAEPERPWNLTVHFRGHPGEILTPCGGEDPVKWSFINSLKEETWRVILAFHPGLSLDHMERMLS
;
A
#
# COMPACT_ATOMS: atom_id res chain seq x y z
N MET A 1 -20.38 -2.95 -25.87
CA MET A 1 -19.44 -2.85 -24.74
C MET A 1 -18.09 -2.61 -25.39
N GLU A 2 -17.61 -1.36 -25.42
CA GLU A 2 -16.24 -1.09 -25.86
C GLU A 2 -15.30 -1.85 -24.91
N LEU A 3 -14.62 -2.86 -25.43
CA LEU A 3 -13.51 -3.49 -24.74
C LEU A 3 -12.50 -2.37 -24.47
N CYS A 4 -12.18 -2.16 -23.19
CA CYS A 4 -11.20 -1.19 -22.73
C CYS A 4 -9.96 -1.25 -23.65
N SER A 5 -9.64 -0.14 -24.33
CA SER A 5 -8.51 -0.12 -25.27
C SER A 5 -7.22 -0.53 -24.54
N GLU A 6 -6.35 -1.28 -25.21
CA GLU A 6 -5.05 -1.69 -24.66
C GLU A 6 -4.24 -0.50 -24.11
N GLU A 7 -4.37 0.66 -24.76
CA GLU A 7 -3.78 1.92 -24.31
C GLU A 7 -4.32 2.37 -22.94
N ALA A 8 -5.63 2.30 -22.72
CA ALA A 8 -6.23 2.67 -21.44
C ALA A 8 -5.77 1.75 -20.30
N VAL A 9 -5.65 0.43 -20.56
CA VAL A 9 -5.10 -0.53 -19.59
C VAL A 9 -3.66 -0.17 -19.25
N ARG A 10 -2.84 0.13 -20.26
CA ARG A 10 -1.45 0.54 -20.07
C ARG A 10 -1.33 1.80 -19.22
N LEU A 11 -2.10 2.84 -19.54
CA LEU A 11 -2.09 4.11 -18.79
C LEU A 11 -2.50 3.93 -17.33
N VAL A 12 -3.48 3.05 -17.07
CA VAL A 12 -3.91 2.71 -15.71
C VAL A 12 -2.80 1.96 -14.97
N TRP A 13 -2.14 1.01 -15.63
CA TRP A 13 -1.05 0.22 -15.05
C TRP A 13 0.21 1.03 -14.75
N GLU A 14 0.61 1.91 -15.67
CA GLU A 14 1.79 2.76 -15.54
C GLU A 14 1.56 3.99 -14.63
N GLY A 15 0.31 4.23 -14.21
CA GLY A 15 -0.05 5.34 -13.34
C GLY A 15 0.76 5.33 -12.04
N ALA A 16 1.43 6.44 -11.74
CA ALA A 16 2.22 6.62 -10.54
C ALA A 16 1.91 7.94 -9.82
N ILE A 17 2.21 7.99 -8.52
CA ILE A 17 2.04 9.16 -7.66
C ILE A 17 3.43 9.60 -7.20
N PRO A 18 3.80 10.89 -7.35
CA PRO A 18 5.03 11.41 -6.77
C PRO A 18 4.90 11.41 -5.24
N LEU A 19 5.70 10.60 -4.55
CA LEU A 19 5.73 10.50 -3.10
C LEU A 19 6.95 11.25 -2.55
N GLN A 20 6.74 11.98 -1.46
CA GLN A 20 7.82 12.53 -0.64
C GLN A 20 7.70 11.93 0.76
N ILE A 21 8.67 11.08 1.10
CA ILE A 21 8.62 10.24 2.30
C ILE A 21 9.63 10.76 3.32
N HIS A 22 9.13 11.18 4.48
CA HIS A 22 9.93 11.64 5.60
C HIS A 22 10.06 10.54 6.65
N LEU A 23 11.21 10.43 7.31
CA LEU A 23 11.32 9.65 8.54
C LEU A 23 10.65 10.44 9.67
N HIS A 24 9.87 9.76 10.51
CA HIS A 24 9.25 10.40 11.66
C HIS A 24 10.29 11.01 12.61
N GLU A 25 10.06 12.23 13.10
CA GLU A 25 11.03 13.00 13.87
C GLU A 25 11.50 12.29 15.15
N SER A 26 10.63 11.51 15.80
CA SER A 26 10.99 10.74 17.00
C SER A 26 11.98 9.60 16.73
N GLU A 27 12.20 9.27 15.46
CA GLU A 27 13.06 8.17 15.00
C GLU A 27 14.35 8.69 14.34
N VAL A 28 14.59 10.00 14.36
CA VAL A 28 15.82 10.59 13.83
C VAL A 28 16.89 10.63 14.92
N THR A 29 18.02 9.95 14.69
CA THR A 29 19.18 9.97 15.61
C THR A 29 20.36 10.82 15.13
N THR A 30 20.28 11.39 13.92
CA THR A 30 21.35 12.20 13.32
C THR A 30 21.02 13.69 13.30
N LEU A 31 22.07 14.52 13.31
CA LEU A 31 21.99 15.96 13.10
C LEU A 31 22.99 16.36 12.00
N PRO A 32 22.54 16.89 10.85
CA PRO A 32 21.15 17.21 10.50
C PRO A 32 20.26 15.95 10.29
N PRO A 33 18.92 16.10 10.30
CA PRO A 33 18.00 15.01 9.98
C PRO A 33 18.22 14.51 8.53
N PRO A 34 17.91 13.23 8.24
CA PRO A 34 18.03 12.70 6.89
C PRO A 34 17.07 13.43 5.92
N PRO A 35 17.49 13.67 4.67
CA PRO A 35 16.59 14.23 3.67
C PRO A 35 15.46 13.25 3.34
N PRO A 36 14.28 13.72 2.92
CA PRO A 36 13.19 12.85 2.50
C PRO A 36 13.55 12.05 1.24
N VAL A 37 12.91 10.89 1.09
CA VAL A 37 12.99 10.07 -0.13
C VAL A 37 11.92 10.54 -1.11
N LEU A 38 12.33 10.82 -2.35
CA LEU A 38 11.42 11.08 -3.46
C LEU A 38 11.33 9.84 -4.35
N ILE A 39 10.13 9.27 -4.48
CA ILE A 39 9.88 8.05 -5.26
C ILE A 39 8.54 8.12 -5.98
N LEU A 40 8.46 7.51 -7.16
CA LEU A 40 7.18 7.31 -7.86
C LEU A 40 6.52 6.03 -7.32
N GLY A 41 5.46 6.20 -6.54
CA GLY A 41 4.66 5.10 -6.02
C GLY A 41 3.63 4.63 -7.06
N PRO A 42 3.64 3.35 -7.47
CA PRO A 42 2.63 2.84 -8.41
C PRO A 42 1.22 2.96 -7.83
N ARG A 43 0.25 3.44 -8.62
CA ARG A 43 -1.16 3.53 -8.19
C ARG A 43 -1.73 2.15 -7.88
N ILE A 44 -1.41 1.17 -8.71
CA ILE A 44 -1.75 -0.25 -8.54
C ILE A 44 -0.59 -0.96 -7.82
N GLY A 45 -0.20 -0.41 -6.67
CA GLY A 45 0.83 -0.96 -5.81
C GLY A 45 0.43 -0.80 -4.35
N TYR A 46 1.22 -1.36 -3.45
CA TYR A 46 1.01 -1.26 -2.01
C TYR A 46 2.23 -0.61 -1.35
N LEU A 47 2.01 0.35 -0.45
CA LEU A 47 3.08 1.12 0.21
C LEU A 47 4.17 0.26 0.86
N PRO A 48 3.87 -0.87 1.56
CA PRO A 48 4.90 -1.70 2.16
C PRO A 48 5.92 -2.27 1.18
N LEU A 49 5.55 -2.42 -0.10
CA LEU A 49 6.49 -2.93 -1.12
C LEU A 49 7.59 -1.92 -1.44
N LEU A 50 7.38 -0.63 -1.18
CA LEU A 50 8.38 0.42 -1.36
C LEU A 50 9.46 0.41 -0.26
N VAL A 51 9.23 -0.31 0.85
CA VAL A 51 10.14 -0.34 2.00
C VAL A 51 11.52 -0.87 1.64
N THR A 52 11.61 -1.79 0.67
CA THR A 52 12.89 -2.31 0.14
C THR A 52 13.79 -1.21 -0.42
N VAL A 53 13.21 -0.13 -0.94
CA VAL A 53 13.90 1.04 -1.47
C VAL A 53 14.07 2.13 -0.41
N ILE A 54 13.07 2.30 0.47
CA ILE A 54 13.05 3.38 1.48
C ILE A 54 13.97 3.07 2.66
N LYS A 55 13.95 1.83 3.17
CA LYS A 55 14.68 1.45 4.39
C LYS A 55 16.20 1.69 4.29
N PRO A 56 16.89 1.31 3.19
CA PRO A 56 18.33 1.57 3.07
C PRO A 56 18.71 3.05 3.22
N HIS A 57 17.82 3.98 2.84
CA HIS A 57 18.08 5.42 2.93
C HIS A 57 18.04 5.95 4.38
N PHE A 58 17.22 5.35 5.24
CA PHE A 58 17.05 5.77 6.64
C PHE A 58 17.81 4.89 7.65
N ASN A 59 18.38 3.76 7.21
CA ASN A 59 18.91 2.74 8.10
C ASN A 59 19.93 3.27 9.12
N ASP A 60 20.81 4.18 8.68
CA ASP A 60 21.88 4.73 9.53
C ASP A 60 21.39 5.82 10.49
N THR A 61 20.15 6.28 10.33
CA THR A 61 19.55 7.32 11.18
C THR A 61 18.58 6.76 12.20
N LEU A 62 18.25 5.46 12.15
CA LEU A 62 17.26 4.84 13.02
C LEU A 62 17.82 4.55 14.42
N PRO A 63 17.00 4.69 15.48
CA PRO A 63 17.36 4.20 16.80
C PRO A 63 17.43 2.67 16.80
N PRO A 64 18.22 2.07 17.70
CA PRO A 64 18.23 0.61 17.88
C PRO A 64 16.83 0.11 18.25
N GLY A 65 16.43 -1.04 17.70
CA GLY A 65 15.12 -1.62 17.99
C GLY A 65 14.67 -2.64 16.95
N VAL A 66 13.50 -3.22 17.19
CA VAL A 66 12.84 -4.11 16.23
C VAL A 66 12.09 -3.27 15.20
N ASP A 67 12.32 -3.55 13.92
CA ASP A 67 11.63 -2.88 12.84
C ASP A 67 10.16 -3.25 12.80
N SER A 68 9.32 -2.22 12.82
CA SER A 68 7.89 -2.33 12.60
C SER A 68 7.46 -1.20 11.68
N VAL A 69 7.30 -1.52 10.40
CA VAL A 69 7.16 -0.51 9.34
C VAL A 69 5.70 -0.19 9.09
N TRP A 70 5.36 1.09 9.15
CA TRP A 70 4.05 1.61 8.80
C TRP A 70 4.17 3.04 8.28
N PHE A 71 3.11 3.51 7.63
CA PHE A 71 3.07 4.83 7.02
C PHE A 71 1.93 5.63 7.64
N ASP A 72 2.14 6.93 7.78
CA ASP A 72 1.09 7.87 8.14
C ASP A 72 0.97 9.01 7.12
N TYR A 73 -0.23 9.58 7.08
CA TYR A 73 -0.51 10.82 6.37
C TYR A 73 -1.16 11.80 7.32
N LYS A 74 -0.47 12.90 7.65
CA LYS A 74 -0.98 13.95 8.55
C LYS A 74 -1.44 13.37 9.91
N GLY A 75 -0.72 12.40 10.45
CA GLY A 75 -1.03 11.73 11.71
C GLY A 75 -2.08 10.61 11.60
N LEU A 76 -2.57 10.30 10.40
CA LEU A 76 -3.46 9.17 10.16
C LEU A 76 -2.66 7.93 9.74
N PRO A 77 -2.63 6.84 10.54
CA PRO A 77 -2.01 5.59 10.13
C PRO A 77 -2.69 4.99 8.89
N LEU A 78 -1.91 4.73 7.84
CA LEU A 78 -2.40 4.26 6.56
C LEU A 78 -2.60 2.73 6.56
N LYS A 79 -3.77 2.31 6.08
CA LYS A 79 -4.11 0.89 5.90
C LYS A 79 -3.31 0.30 4.74
N TRP A 80 -2.28 -0.48 5.07
CA TRP A 80 -1.33 -1.01 4.10
C TRP A 80 -1.94 -1.93 3.03
N TYR A 81 -3.07 -2.57 3.32
CA TYR A 81 -3.80 -3.46 2.42
C TYR A 81 -4.69 -2.71 1.41
N ILE A 82 -4.66 -1.38 1.40
CA ILE A 82 -5.34 -0.55 0.41
C ILE A 82 -4.28 -0.11 -0.62
N PRO A 83 -4.56 -0.19 -1.93
CA PRO A 83 -3.62 0.26 -2.96
C PRO A 83 -3.23 1.74 -2.80
N THR A 84 -1.98 2.07 -3.10
CA THR A 84 -1.41 3.43 -3.01
C THR A 84 -2.26 4.46 -3.73
N GLY A 85 -2.75 4.13 -4.93
CA GLY A 85 -3.62 5.01 -5.72
C GLY A 85 -4.94 5.32 -5.02
N VAL A 86 -5.54 4.31 -4.41
CA VAL A 86 -6.81 4.43 -3.69
C VAL A 86 -6.62 5.25 -2.42
N LEU A 87 -5.55 5.02 -1.66
CA LEU A 87 -5.22 5.84 -0.49
C LEU A 87 -5.03 7.32 -0.85
N PHE A 88 -4.32 7.60 -1.94
CA PHE A 88 -4.11 8.96 -2.42
C PHE A 88 -5.43 9.62 -2.84
N ASP A 89 -6.23 8.96 -3.69
CA ASP A 89 -7.48 9.54 -4.18
C ASP A 89 -8.52 9.75 -3.06
N LEU A 90 -8.50 8.92 -2.01
CA LEU A 90 -9.39 9.06 -0.84
C LEU A 90 -8.97 10.17 0.12
N LEU A 91 -7.67 10.36 0.33
CA LEU A 91 -7.15 11.25 1.38
C LEU A 91 -6.71 12.63 0.84
N CYS A 92 -6.44 12.75 -0.46
CA CYS A 92 -6.05 13.98 -1.12
C CYS A 92 -7.17 14.50 -2.03
N ALA A 93 -8.15 15.19 -1.44
CA ALA A 93 -9.26 15.82 -2.18
C ALA A 93 -8.76 16.91 -3.16
N GLU A 94 -7.70 17.64 -2.79
CA GLU A 94 -6.92 18.48 -3.69
C GLU A 94 -5.56 17.79 -3.89
N PRO A 95 -5.10 17.57 -5.13
CA PRO A 95 -3.90 16.78 -5.41
C PRO A 95 -2.65 17.58 -5.04
N GLU A 96 -2.28 17.53 -3.76
CA GLU A 96 -0.97 17.93 -3.23
C GLU A 96 0.11 17.08 -3.92
N ARG A 97 1.07 17.74 -4.56
CA ARG A 97 2.17 17.07 -5.27
C ARG A 97 3.50 17.71 -4.88
N PRO A 98 4.47 16.94 -4.37
CA PRO A 98 4.40 15.51 -4.05
C PRO A 98 3.42 15.16 -2.91
N TRP A 99 2.94 13.92 -2.87
CA TRP A 99 2.16 13.41 -1.73
C TRP A 99 3.10 13.18 -0.54
N ASN A 100 2.96 14.02 0.49
CA ASN A 100 3.80 14.01 1.68
C ASN A 100 3.37 12.89 2.63
N LEU A 101 4.19 11.86 2.73
CA LEU A 101 4.02 10.75 3.65
C LEU A 101 5.11 10.75 4.71
N THR A 102 4.80 10.17 5.85
CA THR A 102 5.79 9.89 6.88
C THR A 102 5.87 8.38 7.09
N VAL A 103 7.09 7.87 7.15
CA VAL A 103 7.38 6.46 7.42
C VAL A 103 7.87 6.32 8.85
N HIS A 104 7.37 5.28 9.50
CA HIS A 104 7.78 4.84 10.81
C HIS A 104 8.41 3.46 10.70
N PHE A 105 9.49 3.25 11.45
CA PHE A 105 10.12 1.95 11.66
C PHE A 105 9.94 1.46 13.10
N ARG A 106 9.33 2.26 13.98
CA ARG A 106 9.05 1.91 15.38
C ARG A 106 7.58 2.19 15.71
N GLY A 107 7.15 1.72 16.89
CA GLY A 107 5.88 2.14 17.50
C GLY A 107 4.62 1.81 16.68
N HIS A 108 4.56 0.64 16.03
CA HIS A 108 3.41 0.26 15.21
C HIS A 108 2.08 0.28 15.99
N PRO A 109 1.04 0.95 15.47
CA PRO A 109 -0.25 1.10 16.16
C PRO A 109 -1.10 -0.17 16.00
N GLY A 110 -0.76 -1.22 16.77
CA GLY A 110 -1.40 -2.53 16.69
C GLY A 110 -2.91 -2.55 17.00
N GLU A 111 -3.44 -1.53 17.68
CA GLU A 111 -4.88 -1.39 17.93
C GLU A 111 -5.68 -0.95 16.67
N ILE A 112 -5.01 -0.27 15.73
CA ILE A 112 -5.62 0.36 14.55
C ILE A 112 -5.23 -0.37 13.27
N LEU A 113 -3.96 -0.79 13.17
CA LEU A 113 -3.39 -1.43 11.99
C LEU A 113 -2.93 -2.85 12.29
N THR A 114 -3.27 -3.75 11.38
CA THR A 114 -2.64 -5.06 11.33
C THR A 114 -1.17 -4.91 10.92
N PRO A 115 -0.21 -5.59 11.56
CA PRO A 115 1.20 -5.53 11.15
C PRO A 115 1.41 -6.09 9.73
N CYS A 116 2.25 -5.43 8.93
CA CYS A 116 2.69 -5.95 7.65
C CYS A 116 4.08 -6.61 7.80
N GLY A 117 4.09 -7.93 7.98
CA GLY A 117 5.30 -8.72 8.24
C GLY A 117 6.21 -8.98 7.02
N GLY A 118 6.10 -8.19 5.95
CA GLY A 118 6.85 -8.36 4.70
C GLY A 118 5.96 -8.49 3.48
N GLU A 119 6.49 -9.10 2.41
CA GLU A 119 5.78 -9.21 1.13
C GLU A 119 4.62 -10.21 1.14
N ASP A 120 4.72 -11.29 1.90
CA ASP A 120 3.72 -12.37 1.85
C ASP A 120 2.32 -11.91 2.30
N PRO A 121 2.15 -11.16 3.40
CA PRO A 121 0.86 -10.55 3.75
C PRO A 121 0.27 -9.67 2.63
N VAL A 122 1.12 -8.95 1.89
CA VAL A 122 0.70 -8.13 0.75
C VAL A 122 0.19 -9.02 -0.39
N LYS A 123 0.92 -10.08 -0.73
CA LYS A 123 0.50 -11.08 -1.72
C LYS A 123 -0.85 -11.70 -1.34
N TRP A 124 -1.00 -12.15 -0.09
CA TRP A 124 -2.25 -12.74 0.40
C TRP A 124 -3.40 -11.74 0.36
N SER A 125 -3.19 -10.50 0.77
CA SER A 125 -4.20 -9.43 0.72
C SER A 125 -4.66 -9.17 -0.72
N PHE A 126 -3.72 -9.11 -1.67
CA PHE A 126 -4.02 -8.95 -3.09
C PHE A 126 -4.84 -10.12 -3.63
N ILE A 127 -4.40 -11.37 -3.39
CA ILE A 127 -5.10 -12.58 -3.84
C ILE A 127 -6.50 -12.68 -3.24
N ASN A 128 -6.66 -12.36 -1.95
CA ASN A 128 -7.96 -12.39 -1.30
C ASN A 128 -8.91 -11.35 -1.89
N SER A 129 -8.42 -10.15 -2.20
CA SER A 129 -9.21 -9.10 -2.86
C SER A 129 -9.70 -9.57 -4.24
N LEU A 130 -8.85 -10.26 -5.02
CA LEU A 130 -9.25 -10.83 -6.30
C LEU A 130 -10.29 -11.95 -6.16
N LYS A 131 -10.13 -12.83 -5.17
CA LYS A 131 -11.10 -13.90 -4.88
C LYS A 131 -12.46 -13.32 -4.52
N GLU A 132 -12.50 -12.32 -3.63
CA GLU A 132 -13.74 -11.67 -3.21
C GLU A 132 -14.46 -10.99 -4.38
N GLU A 133 -13.73 -10.28 -5.24
CA GLU A 133 -14.34 -9.61 -6.38
C GLU A 133 -14.80 -10.61 -7.45
N THR A 134 -14.01 -11.65 -7.72
CA THR A 134 -14.40 -12.74 -8.62
C THR A 134 -15.67 -13.43 -8.12
N TRP A 135 -15.78 -13.67 -6.82
CA TRP A 135 -16.97 -14.24 -6.19
C TRP A 135 -18.21 -13.38 -6.43
N ARG A 136 -18.11 -12.05 -6.23
CA ARG A 136 -19.23 -11.12 -6.46
C ARG A 136 -19.70 -11.16 -7.91
N VAL A 137 -18.76 -11.18 -8.85
CA VAL A 137 -19.06 -11.29 -10.28
C VAL A 137 -19.75 -12.62 -10.57
N ILE A 138 -19.22 -13.76 -10.11
CA ILE A 138 -19.82 -15.08 -10.35
C ILE A 138 -21.24 -15.15 -9.79
N LEU A 139 -21.46 -14.70 -8.55
CA LEU A 139 -22.80 -14.66 -7.96
C LEU A 139 -23.79 -13.79 -8.73
N ALA A 140 -23.32 -12.67 -9.30
CA ALA A 140 -24.17 -11.81 -10.11
C ALA A 140 -24.69 -12.54 -11.36
N PHE A 141 -23.93 -13.50 -11.91
CA PHE A 141 -24.33 -14.33 -13.04
C PHE A 141 -24.97 -15.67 -12.65
N HIS A 142 -24.72 -16.16 -11.43
CA HIS A 142 -25.20 -17.45 -10.92
C HIS A 142 -25.62 -17.37 -9.44
N PRO A 143 -26.78 -16.74 -9.13
CA PRO A 143 -27.22 -16.48 -7.75
C PRO A 143 -27.54 -17.74 -6.92
N GLY A 144 -27.51 -18.93 -7.51
CA GLY A 144 -27.74 -20.23 -6.85
C GLY A 144 -26.48 -21.06 -6.59
N LEU A 145 -25.28 -20.55 -6.89
CA LEU A 145 -24.03 -21.29 -6.69
C LEU A 145 -23.64 -21.31 -5.20
N SER A 146 -23.45 -22.49 -4.61
CA SER A 146 -22.94 -22.63 -3.23
C SER A 146 -21.42 -22.61 -3.19
N LEU A 147 -20.84 -22.19 -2.05
CA LEU A 147 -19.39 -22.19 -1.80
C LEU A 147 -18.73 -23.56 -2.09
N ASP A 148 -19.36 -24.64 -1.64
CA ASP A 148 -18.87 -26.02 -1.83
C ASP A 148 -18.73 -26.45 -3.30
N HIS A 149 -19.63 -25.98 -4.17
CA HIS A 149 -19.58 -26.31 -5.59
C HIS A 149 -18.42 -25.61 -6.30
N MET A 150 -17.98 -24.48 -5.75
CA MET A 150 -16.98 -23.63 -6.38
C MET A 150 -15.56 -23.88 -5.86
N GLU A 151 -15.38 -24.26 -4.59
CA GLU A 151 -14.08 -24.74 -4.09
C GLU A 151 -13.57 -25.93 -4.91
N ARG A 152 -14.49 -26.78 -5.39
CA ARG A 152 -14.19 -27.88 -6.33
C ARG A 152 -13.83 -27.42 -7.74
N MET A 153 -14.18 -26.20 -8.14
CA MET A 153 -13.85 -25.65 -9.47
C MET A 153 -12.53 -24.88 -9.48
N LEU A 154 -12.07 -24.40 -8.32
CA LEU A 154 -10.86 -23.60 -8.16
C LEU A 154 -9.67 -24.42 -7.58
N SER A 155 -9.89 -25.71 -7.25
CA SER A 155 -8.87 -26.70 -6.88
C SER A 155 -8.37 -27.48 -8.09
#